data_AF-A0A5N5FAD4-F1
#
_entry.id   AF-A0A5N5FAD4-F1
#
_cell.length_a   1.000
_cell.length_b   1.000
_cell.length_c   1.000
_cell.angle_alpha   90.00
_cell.angle_beta   90.00
_cell.angle_gamma   90.00
#
_symmetry.space_group_name_H-M   'P 1'
#
loop_
_entity.id
_entity.type
_entity.pdbx_description
1 polymer ?
#
loop_
_entity_poly.entity_id
_entity_poly.type
_entity_poly.pdbx_seq_one_letter_code
_entity_poly.pdbx_strand_id
1 'polypeptide(L)'
;MTCGYPHLKSIKELIYKSGYGKLNKLRTALTDNSVIVDIYPTIICVDDLIHDVLTVRPHFKEVNNFLWPFKLKAPLGGLKKKRNHCVEDGDARNREDCINRRMN
;
A
#
# COMPACT_ATOMS: atom_id res chain seq x y z
N MET A 1 2.30 -15.11 -5.26
CA MET A 1 2.09 -13.66 -5.09
C MET A 1 0.63 -13.38 -5.39
N THR A 2 -0.06 -12.61 -4.57
CA THR A 2 -1.49 -12.26 -4.75
C THR A 2 -1.54 -10.77 -5.10
N CYS A 3 -2.29 -10.41 -6.13
CA CYS A 3 -2.48 -9.01 -6.55
C CYS A 3 -3.98 -8.72 -6.68
N GLY A 4 -4.36 -7.45 -6.86
CA GLY A 4 -5.75 -7.03 -6.98
C GLY A 4 -5.87 -5.52 -7.06
N TYR A 5 -7.10 -5.03 -7.06
CA TYR A 5 -7.43 -3.61 -7.15
C TYR A 5 -7.82 -3.09 -5.76
N PRO A 6 -6.92 -2.35 -5.08
CA PRO A 6 -7.23 -1.82 -3.77
C PRO A 6 -8.17 -0.61 -3.88
N HIS A 7 -9.16 -0.56 -3.00
CA HIS A 7 -10.04 0.60 -2.87
C HIS A 7 -9.44 1.67 -1.96
N LEU A 8 -9.94 2.91 -2.06
CA LEU A 8 -9.46 4.07 -1.29
C LEU A 8 -9.31 3.77 0.21
N LYS A 9 -10.31 3.10 0.82
CA LYS A 9 -10.27 2.78 2.25
C LYS A 9 -9.17 1.78 2.61
N SER A 10 -8.94 0.73 1.82
CA SER A 10 -7.81 -0.19 2.05
C SER A 10 -6.45 0.52 1.92
N ILE A 11 -6.27 1.39 0.92
CA ILE A 11 -5.02 2.15 0.76
C ILE A 11 -4.81 3.09 1.95
N LYS A 12 -5.87 3.80 2.36
CA LYS A 12 -5.85 4.71 3.50
C LYS A 12 -5.46 3.96 4.77
N GLU A 13 -6.16 2.89 5.13
CA GLU A 13 -5.85 2.06 6.29
C GLU A 13 -4.40 1.51 6.24
N LEU A 14 -3.94 1.11 5.06
CA LEU A 14 -2.58 0.59 4.86
C LEU A 14 -1.51 1.65 5.12
N ILE A 15 -1.68 2.86 4.58
CA ILE A 15 -0.73 3.96 4.75
C ILE A 15 -0.76 4.49 6.18
N TYR A 16 -1.93 4.63 6.80
CA TYR A 16 -2.00 5.09 8.20
C TYR A 16 -1.46 4.06 9.20
N LYS A 17 -1.72 2.77 9.00
CA LYS A 17 -1.33 1.71 9.96
C LYS A 17 0.11 1.23 9.77
N SER A 18 0.59 1.27 8.53
CA SER A 18 1.85 0.64 8.15
C SER A 18 2.62 1.41 7.08
N GLY A 19 2.30 2.68 6.86
CA GLY A 19 3.04 3.58 5.99
C GLY A 19 4.36 3.99 6.62
N TYR A 20 5.44 3.67 5.91
CA TYR A 20 6.78 4.13 6.23
C TYR A 20 7.38 4.80 5.00
N GLY A 21 8.02 5.94 5.19
CA GLY A 21 8.81 6.62 4.18
C GLY A 21 10.26 6.14 4.22
N LYS A 22 10.90 6.14 3.05
CA LYS A 22 12.33 5.91 2.88
C LYS A 22 13.05 7.26 2.87
N LEU A 23 13.51 7.71 4.03
CA LEU A 23 14.29 8.94 4.19
C LEU A 23 15.75 8.58 4.45
N ASN A 24 16.69 9.06 3.63
CA ASN A 24 18.13 8.78 3.80
C ASN A 24 18.47 7.29 3.92
N LYS A 25 17.75 6.43 3.20
CA LYS A 25 17.82 4.96 3.27
C LYS A 25 17.39 4.35 4.63
N LEU A 26 16.90 5.16 5.55
CA LEU A 26 16.28 4.74 6.80
C LEU A 26 14.76 4.61 6.62
N ARG A 27 14.17 3.75 7.44
CA ARG A 27 12.73 3.52 7.47
C ARG A 27 12.11 4.41 8.55
N THR A 28 11.44 5.49 8.13
CA THR A 28 10.81 6.47 9.02
C THR A 28 9.30 6.31 8.98
N ALA A 29 8.64 6.33 10.14
CA ALA A 29 7.18 6.27 10.20
C ALA A 29 6.57 7.58 9.67
N LEU A 30 5.49 7.48 8.87
CA LEU A 30 4.76 8.64 8.37
C LEU A 30 3.78 9.16 9.44
N THR A 31 4.32 9.64 10.56
CA THR A 31 3.50 10.18 11.67
C THR A 31 3.17 11.65 11.52
N ASP A 32 3.98 12.39 10.77
CA ASP A 32 3.83 13.84 10.59
C ASP A 32 3.91 14.21 9.10
N ASN A 33 3.09 15.19 8.69
CA ASN A 33 3.04 15.66 7.31
C ASN A 33 4.31 16.41 6.89
N SER A 34 5.05 17.01 7.83
CA SER A 34 6.31 17.74 7.54
C SER A 34 7.33 16.87 6.82
N VAL A 35 7.42 15.59 7.19
CA VAL A 35 8.36 14.64 6.57
C VAL A 35 8.09 14.47 5.07
N ILE A 36 6.83 14.57 4.65
CA ILE A 36 6.46 14.44 3.23
C ILE A 36 6.69 15.77 2.51
N VAL A 37 6.28 16.88 3.12
CA VAL A 37 6.42 18.23 2.56
C VAL A 37 7.89 18.57 2.30
N ASP A 38 8.80 18.21 3.21
CA ASP A 38 10.23 18.47 3.09
C ASP A 38 10.87 17.73 1.90
N ILE A 39 10.30 16.59 1.49
CA ILE A 39 10.82 15.76 0.38
C ILE A 39 10.13 16.13 -0.93
N TYR A 40 8.82 16.35 -0.88
CA TYR A 40 7.96 16.60 -2.03
C TYR A 40 7.12 17.85 -1.77
N PRO A 41 7.55 19.04 -2.24
CA PRO A 41 6.80 20.28 -2.02
C PRO A 41 5.43 20.29 -2.73
N THR A 42 5.21 19.37 -3.67
CA THR A 42 3.93 19.18 -4.38
C THR A 42 2.90 18.41 -3.58
N ILE A 43 3.30 17.70 -2.51
CA ILE A 43 2.42 16.87 -1.68
C ILE A 43 2.35 17.50 -0.29
N ILE A 44 1.21 18.09 0.05
CA ILE A 44 1.04 18.87 1.28
C ILE A 44 0.71 17.94 2.46
N CYS A 45 0.03 16.83 2.20
CA CYS A 45 -0.42 15.91 3.24
C CYS A 45 -0.43 14.44 2.80
N VAL A 46 -0.58 13.54 3.77
CA VAL A 46 -0.73 12.09 3.52
C VAL A 46 -1.98 11.77 2.68
N ASP A 47 -3.07 12.54 2.77
CA ASP A 47 -4.25 12.32 1.93
C ASP A 47 -3.98 12.63 0.45
N ASP A 48 -3.18 13.66 0.13
CA ASP A 48 -2.72 13.92 -1.24
C ASP A 48 -1.86 12.76 -1.77
N LEU A 49 -1.00 12.20 -0.91
CA LEU A 49 -0.20 11.00 -1.23
C LEU A 49 -1.10 9.81 -1.59
N ILE A 50 -2.14 9.55 -0.79
CA ILE A 50 -3.12 8.47 -1.02
C ILE A 50 -3.85 8.71 -2.35
N HIS A 51 -4.29 9.94 -2.59
CA HIS A 51 -5.00 10.30 -3.80
C HIS A 51 -4.13 10.12 -5.05
N ASP A 52 -2.86 10.52 -4.99
CA ASP A 52 -1.90 10.37 -6.09
C ASP A 52 -1.59 8.90 -6.40
N VAL A 53 -1.52 8.04 -5.37
CA VAL A 53 -1.36 6.58 -5.53
C VAL A 53 -2.58 5.95 -6.18
N LEU A 54 -3.79 6.36 -5.76
CA LEU A 54 -5.05 5.80 -6.28
C LEU A 54 -5.31 6.23 -7.73
N THR A 55 -5.03 7.49 -8.05
CA THR A 55 -5.30 8.08 -9.38
C THR A 55 -4.14 7.94 -10.37
N VAL A 56 -3.01 7.36 -9.93
CA VAL A 56 -1.80 7.15 -10.73
C VAL A 56 -1.35 8.44 -11.42
N ARG A 57 -1.12 9.47 -10.62
CA ARG A 57 -0.65 10.78 -11.10
C ARG A 57 0.82 10.74 -11.59
N PRO A 58 1.31 11.79 -12.28
CA PRO A 58 2.66 11.80 -12.85
C PRO A 58 3.79 11.49 -11.84
N HIS A 59 3.61 11.86 -10.57
CA HIS A 59 4.56 11.62 -9.48
C HIS A 59 4.46 10.22 -8.85
N PHE A 60 3.63 9.32 -9.40
CA PHE A 60 3.42 7.98 -8.84
C PHE A 60 4.72 7.21 -8.63
N LYS A 61 5.68 7.32 -9.56
CA LYS A 61 6.97 6.64 -9.47
C LYS A 61 7.78 7.14 -8.27
N GLU A 62 7.75 8.44 -7.99
CA GLU A 62 8.48 9.05 -6.88
C GLU A 62 7.86 8.65 -5.55
N VAL A 63 6.54 8.78 -5.44
CA VAL A 63 5.75 8.37 -4.28
C VAL A 63 5.93 6.88 -3.97
N ASN A 64 5.87 6.02 -4.98
CA ASN A 64 6.05 4.58 -4.80
C ASN A 64 7.48 4.21 -4.39
N ASN A 65 8.50 4.96 -4.82
CA ASN A 65 9.89 4.76 -4.38
C ASN A 65 10.14 5.28 -2.97
N PHE A 66 9.42 6.33 -2.57
CA PHE A 66 9.44 6.86 -1.21
C PHE A 66 8.78 5.89 -0.23
N LEU A 67 7.67 5.28 -0.58
CA LEU A 67 7.00 4.30 0.26
C LEU A 67 7.86 3.05 0.44
N TRP A 68 8.17 2.73 1.70
CA TRP A 68 8.85 1.49 2.04
C TRP A 68 7.90 0.30 1.81
N PRO A 69 8.39 -0.86 1.33
CA PRO A 69 7.55 -2.05 1.18
C PRO A 69 6.77 -2.39 2.45
N PHE A 70 5.43 -2.45 2.32
CA PHE A 70 4.55 -2.70 3.45
C PHE A 70 4.78 -4.09 4.05
N LYS A 71 5.02 -4.13 5.36
CA LYS A 71 5.13 -5.38 6.12
C LYS A 71 3.75 -5.75 6.68
N LEU A 72 3.00 -6.54 5.91
CA LEU A 72 1.67 -7.02 6.31
C LEU A 72 1.77 -8.20 7.30
N LYS A 73 0.77 -8.30 8.17
CA LYS A 73 0.57 -9.48 9.02
C LYS A 73 -0.04 -10.63 8.21
N ALA A 74 0.06 -11.85 8.73
CA ALA A 74 -0.66 -12.98 8.15
C ALA A 74 -2.17 -12.73 8.22
N PRO A 75 -2.95 -13.10 7.18
CA PRO A 75 -4.39 -12.87 7.16
C PRO A 75 -5.08 -13.68 8.27
N LEU A 76 -6.06 -13.07 8.92
CA LEU A 76 -6.94 -13.73 9.88
C LEU A 76 -7.70 -14.87 9.18
N GLY A 77 -7.55 -16.10 9.68
CA GLY A 77 -8.11 -17.31 9.06
C GLY A 77 -7.17 -18.07 8.11
N GLY A 78 -5.92 -17.61 7.95
CA GLY A 78 -4.88 -18.34 7.21
C GLY A 78 -5.02 -18.30 5.69
N LEU A 79 -4.16 -19.06 5.01
CA LEU A 79 -4.17 -19.26 3.56
C LEU A 79 -4.68 -20.68 3.27
N LYS A 80 -5.66 -20.82 2.36
CA LYS A 80 -6.21 -22.11 1.95
C LYS A 80 -5.18 -22.92 1.16
N LYS A 81 -4.72 -22.40 0.02
CA LYS A 81 -3.77 -23.06 -0.90
C LYS A 81 -2.87 -22.00 -1.54
N LYS A 82 -1.73 -21.73 -0.92
CA LYS A 82 -0.76 -20.69 -1.33
C LYS A 82 -0.26 -20.84 -2.77
N ARG A 83 -0.18 -22.07 -3.29
CA ARG A 83 0.39 -22.37 -4.62
C ARG A 83 -0.63 -22.30 -5.76
N ASN A 84 -1.90 -22.52 -5.48
CA ASN A 84 -2.94 -22.64 -6.50
C ASN A 84 -3.48 -21.26 -6.90
N HIS A 85 -4.00 -21.17 -8.13
CA HIS A 85 -4.60 -19.94 -8.65
C HIS A 85 -5.90 -19.58 -7.89
N CYS A 86 -6.24 -18.29 -7.78
CA CYS A 86 -7.49 -17.84 -7.15
C CYS A 86 -8.76 -18.48 -7.76
N VAL A 87 -8.77 -18.70 -9.07
CA VAL A 87 -9.85 -19.36 -9.82
C VAL A 87 -9.97 -20.86 -9.49
N GLU A 88 -8.90 -21.49 -9.01
CA GLU A 88 -8.85 -22.91 -8.61
C GLU A 88 -8.99 -23.09 -7.09
N ASP A 89 -9.76 -22.21 -6.42
CA ASP A 89 -9.87 -22.15 -4.96
C ASP A 89 -8.52 -21.92 -4.22
N GLY A 90 -7.52 -21.42 -4.94
CA GLY A 90 -6.21 -21.09 -4.42
C GLY A 90 -6.04 -19.65 -3.99
N ASP A 91 -4.85 -19.28 -3.54
CA ASP A 91 -4.55 -17.94 -3.00
C ASP A 91 -3.62 -17.10 -3.86
N ALA A 92 -3.09 -17.66 -4.95
CA ALA A 92 -2.19 -16.97 -5.84
C ALA A 92 -2.92 -16.13 -6.90
N ARG A 93 -2.19 -15.13 -7.43
CA ARG A 93 -2.56 -14.25 -8.55
C ARG A 93 -3.65 -13.23 -8.24
N ASN A 94 -4.21 -12.65 -9.30
CA ASN A 94 -5.11 -11.51 -9.25
C ASN A 94 -6.45 -11.91 -8.64
N ARG A 95 -6.85 -11.21 -7.58
CA ARG A 95 -8.13 -11.38 -6.91
C ARG A 95 -9.06 -10.19 -7.12
N GLU A 96 -8.72 -9.28 -8.02
CA GLU A 96 -9.51 -8.10 -8.32
C GLU A 96 -9.87 -7.36 -7.02
N ASP A 97 -11.14 -7.05 -6.79
CA ASP A 97 -11.60 -6.32 -5.60
C ASP A 97 -11.60 -7.17 -4.31
N CYS A 98 -11.51 -8.49 -4.42
CA CYS A 98 -11.46 -9.39 -3.26
C CYS A 98 -10.14 -9.28 -2.47
N ILE A 99 -9.15 -8.55 -2.98
CA ILE A 99 -7.91 -8.24 -2.27
C ILE A 99 -8.16 -7.40 -1.01
N ASN A 100 -9.19 -6.55 -1.03
CA ASN A 100 -9.49 -5.60 0.03
C ASN A 100 -9.84 -6.28 1.37
N ARG A 101 -10.46 -7.46 1.32
CA ARG A 101 -10.74 -8.30 2.50
C ARG A 101 -9.45 -8.84 3.15
N ARG A 102 -8.34 -8.92 2.41
CA ARG A 102 -7.07 -9.47 2.91
C ARG A 102 -6.10 -8.42 3.44
N MET A 103 -6.33 -7.16 3.09
CA MET A 103 -5.48 -6.05 3.54
C MET A 103 -5.87 -5.54 4.92
N ASN A 104 -7.11 -5.81 5.37
CA ASN A 104 -7.62 -5.51 6.70
C ASN A 104 -7.25 -6.59 7.73
#